data_AF-A0A0Q7AUD9-F1
#
_entry.id   AF-A0A0Q7AUD9-F1
#
_cell.length_a   1.000
_cell.length_b   1.000
_cell.length_c   1.000
_cell.angle_alpha   90.00
_cell.angle_beta   90.00
_cell.angle_gamma   90.00
#
_symmetry.space_group_name_H-M   'P 1'
#
loop_
_entity.id
_entity.type
_entity.pdbx_description
1 polymer ?
#
loop_
_entity_poly.entity_id
_entity_poly.type
_entity_poly.pdbx_seq_one_letter_code
_entity_poly.pdbx_strand_id
1 'polypeptide(L)'
;MADYLAKNACQLLDADHIAVKHLFVEYARLAASPDAPNSQAKRTALAARICDELTVHAQIEEEIFYPALRRALPDAAGLVDEATAEHQEAKQLIADIRALGAANAAMDTLVAELNVAIEHHVKEERDELFPKAKAAPALDLNVLGEQLRERQQALQAEAVPAA
;
A
#
# COMPACT_ATOMS: atom_id res chain seq x y z
N MET A 1 17.26 -0.60 -24.49
CA MET A 1 16.08 0.24 -24.79
C MET A 1 14.81 -0.18 -24.04
N ALA A 2 14.74 -1.38 -23.43
CA ALA A 2 13.60 -1.77 -22.58
C ALA A 2 13.61 -1.14 -21.17
N ASP A 3 14.78 -0.81 -20.62
CA ASP A 3 14.93 -0.22 -19.26
C ASP A 3 14.32 1.17 -19.08
N TYR A 4 14.14 1.96 -20.13
CA TYR A 4 13.68 3.35 -20.01
C TYR A 4 12.16 3.50 -19.81
N LEU A 5 11.39 2.41 -19.89
CA LEU A 5 9.93 2.40 -19.75
C LEU A 5 9.44 1.81 -18.42
N ALA A 6 10.34 1.16 -17.67
CA ALA A 6 10.03 0.58 -16.38
C ALA A 6 9.87 1.69 -15.31
N LYS A 7 8.80 1.64 -14.52
CA LYS A 7 8.65 2.54 -13.36
C LYS A 7 9.82 2.31 -12.40
N ASN A 8 10.47 3.38 -11.98
CA ASN A 8 11.41 3.33 -10.86
C ASN A 8 10.67 3.10 -9.54
N ALA A 9 11.40 2.86 -8.45
CA ALA A 9 10.85 2.53 -7.13
C ALA A 9 9.74 3.50 -6.70
N CYS A 10 10.02 4.81 -6.65
CA CYS A 10 9.03 5.80 -6.24
C CYS A 10 7.82 5.85 -7.18
N GLN A 11 8.01 5.67 -8.50
CA GLN A 11 6.89 5.64 -9.45
C GLN A 11 6.02 4.38 -9.32
N LEU A 12 6.62 3.25 -8.92
CA LEU A 12 5.91 2.01 -8.67
C LEU A 12 5.05 2.15 -7.41
N LEU A 13 5.66 2.55 -6.29
CA LEU A 13 4.96 2.75 -5.01
C LEU A 13 3.87 3.81 -5.13
N ASP A 14 4.14 4.91 -5.83
CA ASP A 14 3.15 5.95 -6.12
C ASP A 14 1.95 5.44 -6.93
N ALA A 15 2.19 4.49 -7.85
CA ALA A 15 1.12 3.88 -8.61
C ALA A 15 0.26 2.95 -7.76
N ASP A 16 0.85 2.24 -6.80
CA ASP A 16 0.12 1.44 -5.81
C ASP A 16 -0.75 2.36 -4.93
N HIS A 17 -0.21 3.49 -4.44
CA HIS A 17 -0.96 4.50 -3.69
C HIS A 17 -2.20 4.99 -4.45
N ILE A 18 -2.05 5.29 -5.75
CA ILE A 18 -3.16 5.74 -6.60
C ILE A 18 -4.19 4.62 -6.78
N ALA A 19 -3.74 3.39 -7.01
CA ALA A 19 -4.62 2.24 -7.20
C ALA A 19 -5.47 1.99 -5.95
N VAL A 20 -4.85 1.94 -4.77
CA VAL A 20 -5.56 1.73 -3.49
C VAL A 20 -6.51 2.89 -3.19
N LYS A 21 -6.12 4.14 -3.44
CA LYS A 21 -7.03 5.29 -3.30
C LYS A 21 -8.31 5.14 -4.13
N HIS A 22 -8.21 4.64 -5.36
CA HIS A 22 -9.40 4.36 -6.17
C HIS A 22 -10.29 3.28 -5.56
N LEU A 23 -9.71 2.23 -4.97
CA LEU A 23 -10.46 1.18 -4.28
C LEU A 23 -11.21 1.74 -3.06
N PHE A 24 -10.58 2.60 -2.25
CA PHE A 24 -11.25 3.26 -1.12
C PHE A 24 -12.42 4.15 -1.58
N VAL A 25 -12.25 4.92 -2.66
CA VAL A 25 -13.33 5.73 -3.24
C VAL A 25 -14.48 4.86 -3.72
N GLU A 26 -14.19 3.72 -4.36
CA GLU A 26 -15.21 2.76 -4.79
C GLU A 26 -15.94 2.15 -3.58
N TYR A 27 -15.20 1.80 -2.52
CA TYR A 27 -15.78 1.25 -1.29
C TYR A 27 -16.74 2.24 -0.64
N ALA A 28 -16.30 3.49 -0.45
CA ALA A 28 -17.11 4.55 0.15
C ALA A 28 -18.41 4.78 -0.62
N ARG A 29 -18.38 4.73 -1.96
CA ARG A 29 -19.59 4.83 -2.79
C ARG A 29 -20.58 3.70 -2.54
N LEU A 30 -20.09 2.46 -2.42
CA LEU A 30 -20.94 1.31 -2.12
C LEU A 30 -21.49 1.38 -0.69
N ALA A 31 -20.70 1.86 0.27
CA ALA A 31 -21.11 2.03 1.67
C ALA A 31 -22.22 3.08 1.81
N ALA A 32 -22.19 4.14 1.00
CA ALA A 32 -23.24 5.16 0.94
C ALA A 32 -24.55 4.68 0.28
N SER A 33 -24.60 3.47 -0.27
CA SER A 33 -25.80 2.88 -0.89
C SER A 33 -25.96 1.41 -0.49
N PRO A 34 -26.24 1.13 0.80
CA PRO A 34 -26.25 -0.22 1.34
C PRO A 34 -27.36 -1.10 0.75
N ASP A 35 -28.46 -0.50 0.29
CA ASP A 35 -29.62 -1.22 -0.29
C ASP A 35 -29.43 -1.59 -1.77
N ALA A 36 -28.32 -1.18 -2.40
CA ALA A 36 -28.05 -1.53 -3.78
C ALA A 36 -27.89 -3.06 -3.94
N PRO A 37 -28.33 -3.67 -5.07
CA PRO A 37 -28.19 -5.10 -5.28
C PRO A 37 -26.75 -5.59 -5.11
N ASN A 38 -26.58 -6.62 -4.29
CA ASN A 38 -25.30 -7.24 -3.94
C ASN A 38 -24.29 -6.28 -3.28
N SER A 39 -24.73 -5.16 -2.69
CA SER A 39 -23.83 -4.17 -2.07
C SER A 39 -22.93 -4.81 -1.01
N GLN A 40 -23.48 -5.64 -0.11
CA GLN A 40 -22.70 -6.33 0.92
C GLN A 40 -21.59 -7.22 0.35
N ALA A 41 -21.91 -8.06 -0.64
CA ALA A 41 -20.93 -8.94 -1.27
C ALA A 41 -19.82 -8.14 -1.99
N LYS A 42 -20.19 -7.05 -2.70
CA LYS A 42 -19.23 -6.17 -3.36
C LYS A 42 -18.32 -5.46 -2.37
N ARG A 43 -18.86 -4.92 -1.28
CA ARG A 43 -18.05 -4.29 -0.21
C ARG A 43 -17.10 -5.30 0.43
N THR A 44 -17.59 -6.50 0.74
CA THR A 44 -16.74 -7.57 1.31
C THR A 44 -15.55 -7.89 0.40
N ALA A 45 -15.81 -8.10 -0.89
CA ALA A 45 -14.74 -8.38 -1.87
C ALA A 45 -13.77 -7.20 -2.02
N LEU A 46 -14.27 -5.97 -1.99
CA LEU A 46 -13.45 -4.78 -2.14
C LEU A 46 -12.60 -4.49 -0.90
N ALA A 47 -13.13 -4.70 0.31
CA ALA A 47 -12.34 -4.64 1.55
C ALA A 47 -11.22 -5.68 1.56
N ALA A 48 -11.51 -6.92 1.15
CA ALA A 48 -10.49 -7.96 1.02
C ALA A 48 -9.39 -7.54 0.04
N ARG A 49 -9.77 -7.02 -1.15
CA ARG A 49 -8.82 -6.51 -2.12
C ARG A 49 -7.96 -5.36 -1.59
N ILE A 50 -8.55 -4.38 -0.92
CA ILE A 50 -7.82 -3.27 -0.29
C ILE A 50 -6.77 -3.82 0.69
N CYS A 51 -7.18 -4.77 1.54
CA CYS A 51 -6.28 -5.41 2.50
C CYS A 51 -5.12 -6.14 1.82
N ASP A 52 -5.38 -6.87 0.73
CA ASP A 52 -4.38 -7.62 -0.01
C ASP A 52 -3.35 -6.68 -0.66
N GLU A 53 -3.81 -5.65 -1.38
CA GLU A 53 -2.95 -4.68 -2.06
C GLU A 53 -2.06 -3.93 -1.06
N LEU A 54 -2.62 -3.48 0.06
CA LEU A 54 -1.87 -2.82 1.13
C LEU A 54 -0.89 -3.75 1.84
N THR A 55 -1.24 -5.03 2.01
CA THR A 55 -0.32 -6.03 2.60
C THR A 55 0.91 -6.20 1.71
N VAL A 56 0.70 -6.37 0.40
CA VAL A 56 1.79 -6.52 -0.57
C VAL A 56 2.65 -5.26 -0.63
N HIS A 57 2.02 -4.10 -0.70
CA HIS A 57 2.68 -2.80 -0.76
C HIS A 57 3.58 -2.55 0.47
N ALA A 58 3.02 -2.67 1.68
CA ALA A 58 3.80 -2.49 2.90
C ALA A 58 4.97 -3.48 3.00
N GLN A 59 4.77 -4.71 2.54
CA GLN A 59 5.81 -5.74 2.56
C GLN A 59 6.98 -5.42 1.63
N ILE A 60 6.73 -4.97 0.39
CA ILE A 60 7.82 -4.63 -0.53
C ILE A 60 8.61 -3.41 -0.04
N GLU A 61 7.97 -2.45 0.62
CA GLU A 61 8.65 -1.30 1.20
C GLU A 61 9.54 -1.68 2.38
N GLU A 62 9.01 -2.47 3.31
CA GLU A 62 9.75 -2.91 4.50
C GLU A 62 10.91 -3.87 4.16
N GLU A 63 10.75 -4.73 3.16
CA GLU A 63 11.79 -5.70 2.76
C GLU A 63 12.88 -5.06 1.90
N ILE A 64 12.56 -4.06 1.08
CA ILE A 64 13.44 -3.56 0.00
C ILE A 64 13.68 -2.06 0.11
N PHE A 65 12.62 -1.25 0.09
CA PHE A 65 12.74 0.20 -0.03
C PHE A 65 13.32 0.84 1.24
N TYR A 66 12.72 0.60 2.40
CA TYR A 66 13.14 1.17 3.68
C TYR A 66 14.57 0.77 4.09
N PRO A 67 15.01 -0.49 3.95
CA PRO A 67 16.41 -0.84 4.18
C PRO A 67 17.38 -0.12 3.24
N ALA A 68 16.99 0.12 1.97
CA ALA A 68 17.80 0.89 1.04
C ALA A 68 17.89 2.36 1.45
N LEU A 69 16.77 2.98 1.82
CA LEU A 69 16.75 4.35 2.35
C LEU A 69 17.63 4.51 3.58
N ARG A 70 17.53 3.61 4.57
CA ARG A 70 18.35 3.69 5.80
C ARG A 70 19.85 3.62 5.51
N ARG A 71 20.27 2.83 4.52
CA ARG A 71 21.69 2.74 4.13
C ARG A 71 22.19 3.99 3.41
N ALA A 72 21.35 4.58 2.55
CA ALA A 72 21.74 5.69 1.69
C ALA A 72 21.49 7.08 2.30
N LEU A 73 20.55 7.17 3.25
CA LEU A 73 20.05 8.41 3.86
C LEU A 73 19.94 8.26 5.38
N PRO A 74 21.06 8.24 6.12
CA PRO A 74 21.04 8.10 7.59
C PRO A 74 20.24 9.20 8.30
N ASP A 75 20.18 10.39 7.70
CA ASP A 75 19.41 11.55 8.16
C ASP A 75 17.89 11.39 7.97
N ALA A 76 17.45 10.46 7.12
CA ALA A 76 16.03 10.11 6.94
C ALA A 76 15.57 8.94 7.83
N ALA A 77 16.44 8.41 8.71
CA ALA A 77 16.11 7.24 9.53
C ALA A 77 14.84 7.42 10.38
N GLY A 78 14.61 8.61 10.93
CA GLY A 78 13.40 8.92 11.71
C GLY A 78 12.12 8.90 10.88
N LEU A 79 12.19 9.37 9.63
CA LEU A 79 11.03 9.31 8.70
C LEU A 79 10.71 7.87 8.33
N VAL A 80 11.72 7.02 8.16
CA VAL A 80 11.52 5.59 7.92
C VAL A 80 10.97 4.88 9.16
N ASP A 81 11.39 5.28 10.38
CA ASP A 81 10.82 4.77 11.63
C ASP A 81 9.32 5.13 11.74
N GLU A 82 8.95 6.36 11.40
CA GLU A 82 7.57 6.84 11.38
C GLU A 82 6.71 6.05 10.37
N ALA A 83 7.15 5.96 9.10
CA ALA A 83 6.46 5.17 8.08
C ALA A 83 6.30 3.69 8.49
N THR A 84 7.33 3.10 9.13
CA THR A 84 7.25 1.72 9.65
C THR A 84 6.21 1.59 10.77
N ALA A 85 6.05 2.61 11.62
CA ALA A 85 5.04 2.61 12.68
C ALA A 85 3.62 2.74 12.11
N GLU A 86 3.42 3.62 11.12
CA GLU A 86 2.16 3.75 10.38
C GLU A 86 1.76 2.43 9.69
N HIS A 87 2.73 1.69 9.13
CA HIS A 87 2.48 0.35 8.62
C HIS A 87 1.97 -0.62 9.68
N GLN A 88 2.47 -0.55 10.92
CA GLN A 88 1.96 -1.42 11.99
C GLN A 88 0.51 -1.09 12.33
N GLU A 89 0.14 0.20 12.35
CA GLU A 89 -1.25 0.62 12.52
C GLU A 89 -2.14 0.11 11.38
N ALA A 90 -1.72 0.31 10.12
CA ALA A 90 -2.44 -0.18 8.95
C ALA A 90 -2.61 -1.70 8.97
N LYS A 91 -1.57 -2.46 9.35
CA LYS A 91 -1.63 -3.93 9.48
C LYS A 91 -2.61 -4.39 10.55
N GLN A 92 -2.70 -3.67 11.67
CA GLN A 92 -3.68 -3.96 12.71
C GLN A 92 -5.11 -3.76 12.18
N LEU A 93 -5.38 -2.63 11.53
CA LEU A 93 -6.68 -2.35 10.90
C LEU A 93 -7.04 -3.40 9.83
N ILE A 94 -6.08 -3.83 9.02
CA ILE A 94 -6.25 -4.91 8.04
C ILE A 94 -6.64 -6.23 8.73
N ALA A 95 -5.98 -6.59 9.84
CA ALA A 95 -6.31 -7.79 10.59
C ALA A 95 -7.74 -7.74 11.15
N ASP A 96 -8.14 -6.59 11.69
CA ASP A 96 -9.49 -6.38 12.25
C ASP A 96 -10.57 -6.43 11.15
N ILE A 97 -10.32 -5.84 9.98
CA ILE A 97 -11.21 -5.91 8.81
C ILE A 97 -11.38 -7.37 8.34
N ARG A 98 -10.27 -8.10 8.21
CA ARG A 98 -10.29 -9.52 7.78
C ARG A 98 -11.03 -10.42 8.77
N ALA A 99 -11.06 -10.08 10.05
CA ALA A 99 -11.77 -10.84 11.08
C ALA A 99 -13.32 -10.74 10.99
N LEU A 100 -13.87 -9.71 10.34
CA LEU A 100 -15.33 -9.47 10.28
C LEU A 100 -16.08 -10.39 9.31
N GLY A 101 -15.39 -11.06 8.37
CA GLY A 101 -15.92 -12.05 7.43
C GLY A 101 -16.84 -11.52 6.32
N ALA A 102 -17.74 -10.59 6.61
CA ALA A 102 -18.64 -9.95 5.65
C ALA A 102 -18.89 -8.48 6.01
N ALA A 103 -19.15 -7.67 4.97
CA ALA A 103 -19.39 -6.24 5.14
C ALA A 103 -20.59 -5.96 6.04
N ASN A 104 -20.38 -5.06 6.99
CA ASN A 104 -21.33 -4.56 7.97
C ASN A 104 -20.86 -3.15 8.39
N ALA A 105 -21.60 -2.50 9.30
CA ALA A 105 -21.26 -1.15 9.75
C ALA A 105 -19.86 -1.06 10.38
N ALA A 106 -19.40 -2.09 11.10
CA ALA A 106 -18.06 -2.11 11.69
C ALA A 106 -16.97 -2.19 10.61
N MET A 107 -17.18 -2.99 9.56
CA MET A 107 -16.25 -3.02 8.41
C MET A 107 -16.21 -1.67 7.70
N ASP A 108 -17.38 -1.03 7.53
CA ASP A 108 -17.46 0.29 6.90
C ASP A 108 -16.68 1.35 7.71
N THR A 109 -16.73 1.29 9.05
CA THR A 109 -15.91 2.13 9.94
C THR A 109 -14.41 1.83 9.81
N LEU A 110 -14.00 0.58 9.94
CA LEU A 110 -12.58 0.20 9.90
C LEU A 110 -11.93 0.50 8.54
N VAL A 111 -12.65 0.31 7.43
CA VAL A 111 -12.16 0.66 6.09
C VAL A 111 -11.99 2.17 5.95
N ALA A 112 -12.87 2.98 6.55
CA ALA A 112 -12.71 4.43 6.57
C ALA A 112 -11.52 4.89 7.43
N GLU A 113 -11.31 4.26 8.60
CA GLU A 113 -10.14 4.50 9.45
C GLU A 113 -8.84 4.14 8.71
N LEU A 114 -8.81 2.97 8.07
CA LEU A 114 -7.66 2.54 7.25
C LEU A 114 -7.39 3.53 6.11
N ASN A 115 -8.43 4.04 5.43
CA ASN A 115 -8.23 5.05 4.39
C ASN A 115 -7.55 6.32 4.95
N VAL A 116 -7.95 6.80 6.13
CA VAL A 116 -7.34 7.98 6.75
C VAL A 116 -5.89 7.72 7.11
N ALA A 117 -5.58 6.57 7.71
CA ALA A 117 -4.21 6.18 8.05
C ALA A 117 -3.32 6.11 6.79
N ILE A 118 -3.81 5.47 5.72
CA ILE A 118 -3.08 5.38 4.45
C ILE A 118 -2.96 6.75 3.77
N GLU A 119 -3.95 7.64 3.82
CA GLU A 119 -3.82 8.99 3.26
C GLU A 119 -2.76 9.83 3.97
N HIS A 120 -2.61 9.66 5.29
CA HIS A 120 -1.53 10.30 6.06
C HIS A 120 -0.17 9.76 5.64
N HIS A 121 -0.01 8.43 5.67
CA HIS A 121 1.21 7.74 5.28
C HIS A 121 1.69 8.13 3.87
N VAL A 122 0.81 8.03 2.88
CA VAL A 122 1.09 8.37 1.48
C VAL A 122 1.54 9.82 1.33
N LYS A 123 0.98 10.73 2.14
CA LYS A 123 1.37 12.13 2.10
C LYS A 123 2.80 12.31 2.59
N GLU A 124 3.12 11.78 3.77
CA GLU A 124 4.47 11.89 4.36
C GLU A 124 5.52 11.26 3.43
N GLU A 125 5.23 10.10 2.84
CA GLU A 125 6.16 9.49 1.90
C GLU A 125 6.39 10.34 0.64
N ARG A 126 5.33 10.90 0.05
CA ARG A 126 5.43 11.71 -1.18
C ARG A 126 6.09 13.06 -0.94
N ASP A 127 5.83 13.67 0.21
CA ASP A 127 6.30 15.02 0.54
C ASP A 127 7.73 14.99 1.12
N GLU A 128 8.10 13.92 1.83
CA GLU A 128 9.39 13.83 2.54
C GLU A 128 10.30 12.71 2.03
N LEU A 129 9.87 11.44 2.05
CA LEU A 129 10.74 10.31 1.72
C LEU A 129 11.11 10.22 0.24
N PHE A 130 10.14 10.32 -0.68
CA PHE A 130 10.38 10.19 -2.11
C PHE A 130 11.28 11.30 -2.68
N PRO A 131 11.13 12.58 -2.29
CA PRO A 131 12.06 13.62 -2.72
C PRO A 131 13.50 13.35 -2.25
N LYS A 132 13.68 12.91 -1.00
CA LYS A 132 15.00 12.53 -0.47
C LYS A 132 15.58 11.33 -1.21
N ALA A 133 14.77 10.31 -1.48
CA ALA A 133 15.18 9.13 -2.24
C ALA A 133 15.63 9.50 -3.67
N LYS A 134 14.90 10.39 -4.36
CA LYS A 134 15.23 10.89 -5.71
C LYS A 134 16.48 11.77 -5.73
N ALA A 135 16.76 12.49 -4.64
CA ALA A 135 17.93 13.34 -4.52
C ALA A 135 19.21 12.57 -4.12
N ALA A 136 19.09 11.34 -3.64
CA ALA A 136 20.21 10.55 -3.13
C ALA A 136 21.00 9.87 -4.27
N PRO A 137 22.26 10.28 -4.54
CA PRO A 137 23.04 9.68 -5.63
C PRO A 137 23.43 8.22 -5.37
N ALA A 138 23.38 7.79 -4.10
CA ALA A 138 23.68 6.42 -3.68
C ALA A 138 22.51 5.45 -3.88
N LEU A 139 21.31 5.93 -4.25
CA LEU A 139 20.15 5.11 -4.56
C LEU A 139 19.96 5.00 -6.06
N ASP A 140 20.08 3.78 -6.58
CA ASP A 140 19.60 3.47 -7.93
C ASP A 140 18.12 3.11 -7.85
N LEU A 141 17.25 4.10 -8.07
CA LEU A 141 15.81 3.90 -8.02
C LEU A 141 15.28 3.01 -9.14
N ASN A 142 16.00 2.85 -10.25
CA ASN A 142 15.58 1.96 -11.33
C ASN A 142 15.79 0.50 -10.90
N VAL A 143 16.98 0.19 -10.37
CA VAL A 143 17.29 -1.15 -9.82
C VAL A 143 16.37 -1.49 -8.65
N LEU A 144 16.11 -0.54 -7.74
CA LEU A 144 15.13 -0.76 -6.66
C LEU A 144 13.72 -0.99 -7.22
N GLY A 145 13.33 -0.27 -8.27
CA GLY A 145 12.03 -0.45 -8.92
C GLY A 145 11.87 -1.85 -9.55
N GLU A 146 12.94 -2.43 -10.08
CA GLU A 146 12.96 -3.81 -10.56
C GLU A 146 12.80 -4.81 -9.42
N GLN A 147 13.59 -4.66 -8.35
CA GLN A 147 13.51 -5.53 -7.16
C GLN A 147 12.11 -5.50 -6.53
N LEU A 148 11.54 -4.31 -6.36
CA LEU A 148 10.18 -4.12 -5.84
C LEU A 148 9.15 -4.82 -6.72
N ARG A 149 9.24 -4.66 -8.05
CA ARG A 149 8.31 -5.30 -9.00
C ARG A 149 8.40 -6.81 -8.97
N GLU A 150 9.61 -7.37 -8.98
CA GLU A 150 9.81 -8.82 -8.91
C GLU A 150 9.22 -9.39 -7.62
N ARG A 151 9.46 -8.71 -6.49
CA ARG A 151 8.91 -9.13 -5.19
C ARG A 151 7.39 -9.00 -5.14
N GLN A 152 6.85 -7.90 -5.64
CA GLN A 152 5.40 -7.67 -5.74
C GLN A 152 4.73 -8.79 -6.55
N GLN A 153 5.29 -9.14 -7.70
CA GLN A 153 4.80 -10.23 -8.55
C GLN A 153 4.86 -11.59 -7.85
N ALA A 154 5.94 -11.88 -7.12
CA ALA A 154 6.05 -13.11 -6.34
C ALA A 154 4.97 -13.20 -5.24
N LEU A 155 4.77 -12.12 -4.48
CA LEU A 155 3.73 -12.04 -3.45
C LEU A 155 2.32 -12.23 -4.02
N GLN A 156 2.04 -11.58 -5.15
CA GLN A 156 0.76 -11.72 -5.83
C GLN A 156 0.53 -13.15 -6.34
N ALA A 157 1.58 -13.84 -6.78
CA ALA A 157 1.50 -15.24 -7.20
C ALA A 157 1.29 -16.21 -6.01
N GLU A 158 1.87 -15.91 -4.84
CA GLU A 158 1.66 -16.68 -3.60
C GLU A 158 0.24 -16.51 -3.03
N ALA A 159 -0.37 -15.34 -3.23
CA ALA A 159 -1.73 -15.03 -2.76
C ALA A 159 -2.84 -15.73 -3.57
N VAL A 160 -2.54 -16.20 -4.79
CA VAL A 160 -3.46 -17.05 -5.57
C VAL A 160 -3.24 -18.50 -5.13
N PRO A 161 -4.21 -19.17 -4.48
CA PRO A 161 -4.04 -20.58 -4.17
C PRO A 161 -3.84 -21.35 -5.48
N ALA A 162 -2.88 -22.28 -5.50
CA ALA A 162 -2.74 -23.24 -6.58
C ALA A 162 -4.10 -23.91 -6.82
N ALA A 163 -4.63 -23.73 -8.03
CA ALA A 163 -5.95 -24.21 -8.46
C ALA A 163 -6.08 -25.74 -8.36
#